data_AF-A0A495YGF8-F1
#
_entry.id   AF-A0A495YGF8-F1
#
_cell.length_a   1.000
_cell.length_b   1.000
_cell.length_c   1.000
_cell.angle_alpha   90.00
_cell.angle_beta   90.00
_cell.angle_gamma   90.00
#
_symmetry.space_group_name_H-M   'P 1'
#
loop_
_entity.id
_entity.type
_entity.pdbx_description
1 polymer ?
#
loop_
_entity_poly.entity_id
_entity_poly.type
_entity_poly.pdbx_seq_one_letter_code
_entity_poly.pdbx_strand_id
1 'polypeptide(L)'
;MSKNLPKPIQSDDDFNPTVPDGGRAPADDVESSADLTANFAHIPTQLELGTAAREMFAGLPDSLIRTIIEESEEVAHSTRKILLEHMRIGGNFVHILTGVVGHEVTHKGDTVAVRNRAKELVYDYLTKVFRKSKSSVRLYIRCYEKFANNMRAVEILSHSDMALLVGNDIGNEVVDMVIDAKSENPNLSKRQVEQLIANFQDKLAEKANQVEMVTTDLANTVGRLDDAQAEIDRLAAELDRTRQEQARERESSQATSVELANVSKQVSTLQHELAKREHEVKQITHDFAHLKANPLKEQVPVPTVPDEFTNLEDALATKLAEVKEARASLESIQAEKEALESELQQQKAALEAGEALEKKIRALIEKFGAFAEDYHSAQLLATADGRPARFQPLFVALGDLIGKFHGEVMAATRAA
;
A
#
# COMPACT_ATOMS: atom_id res chain seq x y z
N MET A 1 15.14 50.55 -69.33
CA MET A 1 16.55 50.46 -69.80
C MET A 1 17.38 51.46 -69.01
N SER A 2 17.81 51.10 -67.78
CA SER A 2 18.71 51.94 -66.98
C SER A 2 19.99 51.17 -66.72
N LYS A 3 21.11 51.83 -67.02
CA LYS A 3 22.48 51.31 -67.10
C LYS A 3 23.04 50.98 -65.72
N ASN A 4 23.79 49.87 -65.69
CA ASN A 4 24.64 49.43 -64.59
C ASN A 4 25.74 50.45 -64.26
N LEU A 5 25.95 50.69 -62.96
CA LEU A 5 27.25 51.08 -62.39
C LEU A 5 27.64 50.04 -61.33
N PRO A 6 28.90 49.57 -61.30
CA PRO A 6 29.35 48.55 -60.34
C PRO A 6 29.60 49.17 -58.96
N LYS A 7 29.16 48.46 -57.90
CA LYS A 7 29.51 48.78 -56.50
C LYS A 7 30.99 48.45 -56.24
N PRO A 8 31.69 49.24 -55.42
CA PRO A 8 33.10 49.02 -55.11
C PRO A 8 33.28 47.80 -54.20
N ILE A 9 34.40 47.11 -54.41
CA ILE A 9 34.89 46.00 -53.59
C ILE A 9 35.20 46.58 -52.20
N GLN A 10 34.50 46.12 -51.17
CA GLN A 10 34.90 46.37 -49.77
C GLN A 10 36.07 45.45 -49.45
N SER A 11 37.17 46.06 -49.01
CA SER A 11 38.38 45.40 -48.51
C SER A 11 38.11 44.78 -47.13
N ASP A 12 38.41 43.49 -46.98
CA ASP A 12 38.43 42.75 -45.71
C ASP A 12 39.64 43.13 -44.85
N ASP A 13 39.65 44.35 -44.30
CA ASP A 13 40.65 44.80 -43.32
C ASP A 13 39.96 45.41 -42.10
N ASP A 14 39.25 44.58 -41.31
CA ASP A 14 38.77 45.01 -39.99
C ASP A 14 38.61 43.84 -38.98
N PHE A 15 39.55 42.89 -38.99
CA PHE A 15 39.71 41.96 -37.85
C PHE A 15 40.77 42.50 -36.89
N ASN A 16 40.33 43.19 -35.84
CA ASN A 16 41.20 43.66 -34.76
C ASN A 16 41.06 42.77 -33.51
N PRO A 17 42.03 41.87 -33.22
CA PRO A 17 41.93 40.88 -32.14
C PRO A 17 42.10 41.47 -30.72
N THR A 18 42.14 42.80 -30.56
CA THR A 18 42.38 43.46 -29.27
C THR A 18 41.19 44.20 -28.67
N VAL A 19 40.02 44.15 -29.31
CA VAL A 19 38.80 44.80 -28.79
C VAL A 19 37.93 43.77 -28.03
N PRO A 20 37.68 43.93 -26.72
CA PRO A 20 36.76 43.07 -25.98
C PRO A 20 35.30 43.43 -26.30
N ASP A 21 34.55 42.46 -26.80
CA ASP A 21 33.13 42.63 -27.11
C ASP A 21 32.30 42.66 -25.81
N GLY A 22 31.61 43.77 -25.55
CA GLY A 22 30.67 43.92 -24.43
C GLY A 22 29.74 45.07 -24.75
N GLY A 23 28.44 45.04 -24.49
CA GLY A 23 27.53 44.04 -23.94
C GLY A 23 26.18 44.76 -23.74
N ARG A 24 25.05 44.12 -24.01
CA ARG A 24 23.72 44.61 -23.61
C ARG A 24 22.69 43.48 -23.52
N ALA A 25 22.18 43.24 -22.31
CA ALA A 25 20.94 42.50 -22.01
C ALA A 25 19.77 43.50 -21.84
N PRO A 26 18.50 43.14 -21.52
CA PRO A 26 17.89 41.81 -21.29
C PRO A 26 16.49 41.60 -21.97
N ALA A 27 16.02 40.35 -22.08
CA ALA A 27 14.60 39.94 -21.92
C ALA A 27 14.40 38.42 -22.15
N ASP A 28 13.87 37.77 -21.11
CA ASP A 28 13.04 36.55 -21.03
C ASP A 28 13.48 35.22 -21.71
N ASP A 29 13.81 34.28 -20.82
CA ASP A 29 13.41 32.86 -20.82
C ASP A 29 13.49 32.10 -22.16
N VAL A 30 14.70 31.69 -22.51
CA VAL A 30 15.17 30.29 -22.67
C VAL A 30 16.64 30.43 -23.08
N GLU A 31 17.54 30.55 -22.11
CA GLU A 31 18.98 30.64 -22.41
C GLU A 31 19.48 29.26 -22.88
N SER A 32 19.43 29.08 -24.20
CA SER A 32 20.09 28.00 -24.90
C SER A 32 21.59 28.01 -24.59
N SER A 33 22.16 26.82 -24.53
CA SER A 33 23.54 26.44 -24.24
C SER A 33 24.60 27.01 -25.21
N ALA A 34 24.61 28.32 -25.46
CA ALA A 34 25.31 28.92 -26.59
C ALA A 34 26.79 29.27 -26.36
N ASP A 35 27.35 29.01 -25.17
CA ASP A 35 28.71 29.48 -24.81
C ASP A 35 29.76 28.37 -24.62
N LEU A 36 29.54 27.18 -25.22
CA LEU A 36 30.42 26.00 -25.07
C LEU A 36 30.78 25.41 -26.44
N THR A 37 31.60 26.12 -27.20
CA THR A 37 31.88 25.88 -28.64
C THR A 37 33.02 24.88 -28.94
N ALA A 38 33.33 23.94 -28.05
CA ALA A 38 34.28 22.87 -28.34
C ALA A 38 33.97 21.56 -27.59
N ASN A 39 32.75 21.05 -27.72
CA ASN A 39 32.39 19.74 -27.18
C ASN A 39 32.43 18.70 -28.30
N PHE A 40 33.36 17.75 -28.22
CA PHE A 40 33.32 16.55 -29.05
C PHE A 40 32.16 15.67 -28.58
N ALA A 41 31.30 15.25 -29.51
CA ALA A 41 30.09 14.48 -29.21
C ALA A 41 30.38 13.02 -28.83
N HIS A 42 31.53 12.50 -29.27
CA HIS A 42 32.06 11.16 -29.01
C HIS A 42 33.59 11.22 -29.00
N ILE A 43 34.22 10.42 -28.13
CA ILE A 43 35.66 10.21 -28.10
C ILE A 43 35.93 8.81 -28.65
N PRO A 44 36.42 8.68 -29.90
CA PRO A 44 36.53 7.38 -30.54
C PRO A 44 37.58 6.49 -29.87
N THR A 45 37.34 5.18 -29.90
CA THR A 45 38.31 4.18 -29.43
C THR A 45 39.37 3.91 -30.48
N GLN A 46 40.51 3.35 -30.07
CA GLN A 46 41.58 2.93 -30.98
C GLN A 46 41.09 1.97 -32.07
N LEU A 47 40.15 1.07 -31.73
CA LEU A 47 39.55 0.15 -32.68
C LEU A 47 38.69 0.86 -33.72
N GLU A 48 37.88 1.83 -33.29
CA GLU A 48 37.04 2.64 -34.18
C GLU A 48 37.88 3.47 -35.14
N LEU A 49 38.92 4.14 -34.61
CA LEU A 49 39.87 4.91 -35.42
C LEU A 49 40.56 4.03 -36.47
N GLY A 50 41.05 2.86 -36.06
CA GLY A 50 41.73 1.94 -36.97
C GLY A 50 40.82 1.39 -38.07
N THR A 51 39.57 1.07 -37.73
CA THR A 51 38.59 0.55 -38.69
C THR A 51 38.16 1.64 -39.68
N ALA A 52 37.79 2.81 -39.17
CA ALA A 52 37.36 3.94 -39.99
C ALA A 52 38.49 4.44 -40.91
N ALA A 53 39.72 4.56 -40.41
CA ALA A 53 40.84 5.00 -41.23
C ALA A 53 41.15 4.02 -42.38
N ARG A 54 41.12 2.71 -42.12
CA ARG A 54 41.34 1.69 -43.16
C ARG A 54 40.22 1.62 -44.18
N GLU A 55 38.98 1.85 -43.77
CA GLU A 55 37.82 1.89 -44.67
C GLU A 55 37.84 3.16 -45.55
N MET A 56 38.00 4.33 -44.94
CA MET A 56 37.91 5.61 -45.64
C MET A 56 39.14 5.91 -46.50
N PHE A 57 40.31 5.43 -46.09
CA PHE A 57 41.58 5.70 -46.77
C PHE A 57 42.20 4.45 -47.42
N ALA A 58 41.38 3.44 -47.78
CA ALA A 58 41.81 2.17 -48.35
C ALA A 58 42.74 2.25 -49.59
N GLY A 59 42.77 3.40 -50.28
CA GLY A 59 43.65 3.66 -51.44
C GLY A 59 45.01 4.28 -51.10
N LEU A 60 45.28 4.60 -49.83
CA LEU A 60 46.56 5.17 -49.39
C LEU A 60 47.56 4.09 -48.95
N PRO A 61 48.87 4.38 -48.91
CA PRO A 61 49.86 3.45 -48.36
C PRO A 61 49.59 3.14 -46.89
N ASP A 62 49.76 1.87 -46.49
CA ASP A 62 49.55 1.41 -45.11
C ASP A 62 50.36 2.20 -44.07
N SER A 63 51.56 2.68 -44.44
CA SER A 63 52.38 3.53 -43.57
C SER A 63 51.70 4.86 -43.27
N LEU A 64 51.06 5.48 -44.26
CA LEU A 64 50.34 6.74 -44.09
C LEU A 64 49.03 6.52 -43.33
N ILE A 65 48.32 5.42 -43.59
CA ILE A 65 47.11 5.04 -42.82
C ILE A 65 47.47 4.86 -41.34
N ARG A 66 48.61 4.22 -41.04
CA ARG A 66 49.10 4.07 -39.67
C ARG A 66 49.42 5.41 -39.02
N THR A 67 50.10 6.33 -39.71
CA THR A 67 50.34 7.68 -39.18
C THR A 67 49.04 8.43 -38.95
N ILE A 68 48.05 8.32 -39.84
CA ILE A 68 46.72 8.93 -39.64
C ILE A 68 46.04 8.37 -38.38
N ILE A 69 46.14 7.06 -38.14
CA ILE A 69 45.60 6.43 -36.92
C ILE A 69 46.33 6.96 -35.68
N GLU A 70 47.65 6.99 -35.68
CA GLU A 70 48.47 7.49 -34.57
C GLU A 70 48.14 8.97 -34.24
N GLU A 71 48.06 9.84 -35.24
CA GLU A 71 47.67 11.25 -35.04
C GLU A 71 46.21 11.38 -34.57
N SER A 72 45.30 10.53 -35.06
CA SER A 72 43.90 10.53 -34.61
C SER A 72 43.76 10.06 -33.16
N GLU A 73 44.61 9.13 -32.72
CA GLU A 73 44.68 8.68 -31.32
C GLU A 73 45.13 9.81 -30.40
N GLU A 74 46.14 10.60 -30.81
CA GLU A 74 46.59 11.78 -30.07
C GLU A 74 45.47 12.83 -29.94
N VAL A 75 44.70 13.06 -30.99
CA VAL A 75 43.52 13.93 -30.94
C VAL A 75 42.47 13.41 -29.94
N ALA A 76 42.14 12.11 -29.99
CA ALA A 76 41.19 11.50 -29.06
C ALA A 76 41.71 11.56 -27.60
N HIS A 77 43.00 11.38 -27.38
CA HIS A 77 43.64 11.50 -26.06
C HIS A 77 43.56 12.94 -25.53
N SER A 78 43.88 13.93 -26.37
CA SER A 78 43.78 15.36 -26.04
C SER A 78 42.35 15.74 -25.65
N THR A 79 41.35 15.25 -26.38
CA THR A 79 39.94 15.47 -26.06
C THR A 79 39.54 14.91 -24.70
N ARG A 80 39.98 13.70 -24.36
CA ARG A 80 39.72 13.10 -23.03
C ARG A 80 40.38 13.92 -21.92
N LYS A 81 41.59 14.41 -22.16
CA LYS A 81 42.29 15.29 -21.22
C LYS A 81 41.53 16.60 -21.01
N ILE A 82 40.99 17.21 -22.06
CA ILE A 82 40.15 18.42 -21.94
C ILE A 82 38.96 18.16 -21.00
N LEU A 83 38.27 17.03 -21.15
CA LEU A 83 37.13 16.69 -20.28
C LEU A 83 37.55 16.50 -18.81
N LEU A 84 38.66 15.82 -18.56
CA LEU A 84 39.23 15.69 -17.21
C LEU A 84 39.59 17.06 -16.61
N GLU A 85 40.09 17.98 -17.43
CA GLU A 85 40.35 19.36 -16.99
C GLU A 85 39.05 20.10 -16.65
N HIS A 86 37.91 19.83 -17.31
CA HIS A 86 36.62 20.38 -16.89
C HIS A 86 36.24 19.91 -15.47
N MET A 87 36.45 18.63 -15.16
CA MET A 87 36.21 18.11 -13.81
C MET A 87 37.17 18.72 -12.79
N ARG A 88 38.44 18.87 -13.15
CA ARG A 88 39.44 19.52 -12.29
C ARG A 88 39.10 20.99 -12.02
N ILE A 89 38.62 21.73 -13.02
CA ILE A 89 38.12 23.11 -12.85
C ILE A 89 36.96 23.12 -11.86
N GLY A 90 35.97 22.24 -12.05
CA GLY A 90 34.84 22.10 -11.14
C GLY A 90 35.26 21.79 -9.69
N GLY A 91 36.22 20.88 -9.51
CA GLY A 91 36.77 20.55 -8.19
C GLY A 91 37.44 21.74 -7.51
N ASN A 92 38.22 22.53 -8.26
CA ASN A 92 38.81 23.75 -7.74
C ASN A 92 37.75 24.79 -7.34
N PHE A 93 36.68 24.94 -8.13
CA PHE A 93 35.58 25.83 -7.77
C PHE A 93 34.87 25.36 -6.49
N VAL A 94 34.66 24.05 -6.33
CA VAL A 94 34.10 23.47 -5.10
C VAL A 94 35.03 23.69 -3.91
N HIS A 95 36.34 23.53 -4.05
CA HIS A 95 37.29 23.81 -2.98
C HIS A 95 37.25 25.28 -2.53
N ILE A 96 37.20 26.23 -3.48
CA ILE A 96 37.03 27.65 -3.17
C ILE A 96 35.69 27.88 -2.45
N LEU A 97 34.62 27.30 -2.96
CA LEU A 97 33.27 27.42 -2.40
C LEU A 97 33.22 26.94 -0.96
N THR A 98 33.66 25.70 -0.71
CA THR A 98 33.66 25.08 0.62
C THR A 98 34.58 25.82 1.58
N GLY A 99 35.74 26.31 1.12
CA GLY A 99 36.66 27.09 1.93
C GLY A 99 36.06 28.41 2.42
N VAL A 100 35.43 29.18 1.53
CA VAL A 100 34.79 30.46 1.89
C VAL A 100 33.54 30.24 2.74
N VAL A 101 32.69 29.28 2.38
CA VAL A 101 31.49 28.94 3.18
C VAL A 101 31.89 28.47 4.58
N GLY A 102 32.88 27.59 4.71
CA GLY A 102 33.38 27.10 5.99
C GLY A 102 33.93 28.23 6.87
N HIS A 103 34.70 29.15 6.29
CA HIS A 103 35.19 30.33 7.00
C HIS A 103 34.05 31.22 7.53
N GLU A 104 33.07 31.53 6.68
CA GLU A 104 31.91 32.37 7.04
C GLU A 104 31.02 31.73 8.10
N VAL A 105 30.76 30.42 7.99
CA VAL A 105 30.01 29.66 8.99
C VAL A 105 30.73 29.65 10.34
N THR A 106 32.05 29.48 10.34
CA THR A 106 32.86 29.46 11.58
C THR A 106 32.84 30.81 12.30
N HIS A 107 32.87 31.92 11.57
CA HIS A 107 32.96 33.26 12.16
C HIS A 107 31.60 33.93 12.46
N LYS A 108 30.56 33.61 11.68
CA LYS A 108 29.25 34.29 11.76
C LYS A 108 28.11 33.36 12.20
N GLY A 109 28.41 32.09 12.47
CA GLY A 109 27.46 31.07 12.87
C GLY A 109 26.83 30.33 11.69
N ASP A 110 26.46 29.07 11.93
CA ASP A 110 25.85 28.22 10.91
C ASP A 110 24.37 28.53 10.70
N THR A 111 24.08 29.44 9.77
CA THR A 111 22.72 29.74 9.35
C THR A 111 22.58 29.65 7.83
N VAL A 112 21.38 29.33 7.36
CA VAL A 112 21.07 29.28 5.92
C VAL A 112 21.38 30.62 5.23
N ALA A 113 21.11 31.74 5.90
CA ALA A 113 21.40 33.08 5.40
C ALA A 113 22.91 33.31 5.21
N VAL A 114 23.73 32.92 6.19
CA VAL A 114 25.20 33.03 6.11
C VAL A 114 25.76 32.16 4.98
N ARG A 115 25.32 30.90 4.88
CA ARG A 115 25.75 30.01 3.79
C ARG A 115 25.38 30.55 2.41
N ASN A 116 24.15 31.02 2.24
CA ASN A 116 23.70 31.56 0.95
C ASN A 116 24.48 32.81 0.55
N ARG A 117 24.75 33.71 1.51
CA ARG A 117 25.57 34.90 1.26
C ARG A 117 27.01 34.54 0.89
N ALA A 118 27.60 33.56 1.57
CA ALA A 118 28.95 33.09 1.27
C ALA A 118 29.03 32.44 -0.13
N LYS A 119 28.06 31.60 -0.49
CA LYS A 119 27.94 31.02 -1.84
C LYS A 119 27.83 32.10 -2.91
N GLU A 120 27.01 33.12 -2.67
CA GLU A 120 26.83 34.25 -3.59
C GLU A 120 28.13 35.01 -3.85
N LEU A 121 28.88 35.32 -2.78
CA LEU A 121 30.20 35.96 -2.89
C LEU A 121 31.17 35.15 -3.76
N VAL A 122 31.20 33.83 -3.59
CA VAL A 122 32.05 32.94 -4.40
C VAL A 122 31.61 32.94 -5.85
N TYR A 123 30.31 32.84 -6.12
CA TYR A 123 29.80 32.87 -7.48
C TYR A 123 30.14 34.19 -8.19
N ASP A 124 29.99 35.32 -7.51
CA ASP A 124 30.33 36.64 -8.06
C ASP A 124 31.83 36.77 -8.32
N TYR A 125 32.66 36.28 -7.40
CA TYR A 125 34.12 36.24 -7.57
C TYR A 125 34.51 35.42 -8.80
N LEU A 126 34.03 34.18 -8.92
CA LEU A 126 34.35 33.29 -10.03
C LEU A 126 33.83 33.85 -11.37
N THR A 127 32.63 34.40 -11.38
CA THR A 127 32.02 35.05 -12.55
C THR A 127 32.91 36.22 -13.03
N LYS A 128 33.35 37.07 -12.10
CA LYS A 128 34.17 38.25 -12.40
C LYS A 128 35.57 37.89 -12.89
N VAL A 129 36.25 36.95 -12.21
CA VAL A 129 37.65 36.59 -12.51
C VAL A 129 37.75 35.77 -13.79
N PHE A 130 36.90 34.76 -13.96
CA PHE A 130 36.96 33.85 -15.09
C PHE A 130 36.14 34.32 -16.30
N ARG A 131 35.44 35.47 -16.18
CA ARG A 131 34.56 36.04 -17.23
C ARG A 131 33.59 34.99 -17.79
N LYS A 132 33.04 34.17 -16.90
CA LYS A 132 32.04 33.14 -17.21
C LYS A 132 30.72 33.54 -16.57
N SER A 133 29.61 33.18 -17.21
CA SER A 133 28.29 33.39 -16.61
C SER A 133 28.18 32.62 -15.30
N LYS A 134 27.38 33.16 -14.37
CA LYS A 134 27.11 32.52 -13.09
C LYS A 134 26.51 31.11 -13.24
N SER A 135 25.68 30.92 -14.27
CA SER A 135 25.11 29.63 -14.64
C SER A 135 26.18 28.62 -15.06
N SER A 136 27.19 29.05 -15.85
CA SER A 136 28.32 28.20 -16.23
C SER A 136 29.16 27.80 -15.01
N VAL A 137 29.47 28.74 -14.11
CA VAL A 137 30.20 28.44 -12.87
C VAL A 137 29.46 27.42 -12.00
N ARG A 138 28.14 27.61 -11.83
CA ARG A 138 27.29 26.65 -11.10
C ARG A 138 27.28 25.28 -11.77
N LEU A 139 27.27 25.23 -13.09
CA LEU A 139 27.29 23.98 -13.84
C LEU A 139 28.59 23.20 -13.58
N TYR A 140 29.76 23.84 -13.66
CA TYR A 140 31.04 23.20 -13.34
C TYR A 140 31.08 22.62 -11.92
N ILE A 141 30.60 23.39 -10.94
CA ILE A 141 30.50 22.97 -9.54
C ILE A 141 29.60 21.73 -9.43
N ARG A 142 28.39 21.78 -9.99
CA ARG A 142 27.44 20.68 -9.89
C ARG A 142 27.88 19.43 -10.67
N CYS A 143 28.49 19.59 -11.84
CA CYS A 143 29.05 18.46 -12.58
C CYS A 143 30.11 17.75 -11.74
N TYR A 144 31.02 18.49 -11.09
CA TYR A 144 32.00 17.89 -10.20
C TYR A 144 31.33 17.20 -9.00
N GLU A 145 30.43 17.88 -8.29
CA GLU A 145 29.72 17.31 -7.14
C GLU A 145 28.99 16.01 -7.50
N LYS A 146 28.41 15.92 -8.71
CA LYS A 146 27.65 14.76 -9.16
C LYS A 146 28.51 13.62 -9.69
N PHE A 147 29.57 13.93 -10.46
CA PHE A 147 30.33 12.92 -11.21
C PHE A 147 31.74 12.65 -10.68
N ALA A 148 32.24 13.39 -9.68
CA ALA A 148 33.62 13.20 -9.17
C ALA A 148 33.93 11.76 -8.75
N ASN A 149 32.93 11.02 -8.25
CA ASN A 149 33.08 9.63 -7.82
C ASN A 149 32.68 8.60 -8.90
N ASN A 150 32.25 9.04 -10.08
CA ASN A 150 31.82 8.17 -11.18
C ASN A 150 32.79 8.29 -12.36
N MET A 151 33.89 7.52 -12.28
CA MET A 151 34.94 7.52 -13.31
C MET A 151 34.39 7.11 -14.69
N ARG A 152 33.44 6.17 -14.73
CA ARG A 152 32.78 5.74 -15.98
C ARG A 152 32.02 6.88 -16.63
N ALA A 153 31.29 7.67 -15.84
CA ALA A 153 30.59 8.86 -16.35
C ALA A 153 31.56 9.84 -17.00
N VAL A 154 32.71 10.07 -16.37
CA VAL A 154 33.74 11.01 -16.88
C VAL A 154 34.42 10.50 -18.14
N GLU A 155 34.49 9.19 -18.37
CA GLU A 155 35.07 8.61 -19.58
C GLU A 155 34.10 8.60 -20.77
N ILE A 156 32.81 8.36 -20.51
CA ILE A 156 31.81 8.07 -21.55
C ILE A 156 30.99 9.30 -21.92
N LEU A 157 30.66 10.16 -20.95
CA LEU A 157 29.75 11.28 -21.16
C LEU A 157 30.50 12.52 -21.65
N SER A 158 29.92 13.24 -22.60
CA SER A 158 30.40 14.57 -22.94
C SER A 158 30.02 15.58 -21.85
N HIS A 159 30.69 16.74 -21.81
CA HIS A 159 30.32 17.80 -20.87
C HIS A 159 28.86 18.28 -21.07
N SER A 160 28.35 18.22 -22.30
CA SER A 160 26.92 18.49 -22.60
C SER A 160 25.98 17.45 -22.01
N ASP A 161 26.35 16.17 -22.04
CA ASP A 161 25.53 15.10 -21.46
C ASP A 161 25.51 15.20 -19.93
N MET A 162 26.68 15.47 -19.33
CA MET A 162 26.78 15.76 -17.89
C MET A 162 25.90 16.95 -17.52
N ALA A 163 25.85 18.00 -18.34
CA ALA A 163 25.03 19.17 -18.06
C ALA A 163 23.53 18.88 -18.05
N LEU A 164 23.08 17.97 -18.91
CA LEU A 164 21.69 17.49 -18.89
C LEU A 164 21.39 16.70 -17.62
N LEU A 165 22.36 15.90 -17.16
CA LEU A 165 22.20 14.99 -16.03
C LEU A 165 22.39 15.65 -14.66
N VAL A 166 22.77 16.92 -14.59
CA VAL A 166 23.06 17.64 -13.34
C VAL A 166 21.81 18.09 -12.57
N GLY A 167 20.61 17.99 -13.17
CA GLY A 167 19.34 18.27 -12.50
C GLY A 167 19.21 17.57 -11.14
N ASN A 168 18.64 18.26 -10.15
CA ASN A 168 18.41 17.71 -8.80
C ASN A 168 17.34 16.60 -8.82
N ASP A 169 16.47 16.63 -9.82
CA ASP A 169 15.41 15.67 -10.13
C ASP A 169 15.93 14.40 -10.82
N ILE A 170 17.19 14.40 -11.24
CA ILE A 170 17.81 13.27 -11.93
C ILE A 170 18.56 12.41 -10.91
N GLY A 171 18.01 11.25 -10.59
CA GLY A 171 18.66 10.27 -9.73
C GLY A 171 19.90 9.62 -10.36
N ASN A 172 20.74 8.98 -9.54
CA ASN A 172 21.91 8.24 -10.00
C ASN A 172 21.53 7.08 -10.95
N GLU A 173 20.35 6.48 -10.77
CA GLU A 173 19.83 5.43 -11.65
C GLU A 173 19.67 5.92 -13.10
N VAL A 174 19.16 7.14 -13.29
CA VAL A 174 19.02 7.74 -14.63
C VAL A 174 20.39 8.03 -15.24
N VAL A 175 21.35 8.48 -14.42
CA VAL A 175 22.73 8.67 -14.84
C VAL A 175 23.33 7.36 -15.35
N ASP A 176 23.20 6.27 -14.60
CA ASP A 176 23.75 4.97 -14.97
C ASP A 176 23.10 4.44 -16.26
N MET A 177 21.78 4.57 -16.40
CA MET A 177 21.09 4.19 -17.64
C MET A 177 21.54 4.99 -18.87
N VAL A 178 21.85 6.28 -18.70
CA VAL A 178 22.38 7.11 -19.79
C VAL A 178 23.81 6.73 -20.14
N ILE A 179 24.63 6.39 -19.13
CA ILE A 179 25.99 5.88 -19.33
C ILE A 179 25.94 4.57 -20.13
N ASP A 180 25.06 3.64 -19.76
CA ASP A 180 24.92 2.36 -20.46
C ASP A 180 24.41 2.57 -21.90
N ALA A 181 23.40 3.41 -22.10
CA ALA A 181 22.89 3.73 -23.45
C ALA A 181 23.96 4.39 -24.35
N LYS A 182 24.79 5.26 -23.78
CA LYS A 182 25.90 5.92 -24.50
C LYS A 182 27.09 4.98 -24.72
N SER A 183 27.27 4.00 -23.84
CA SER A 183 28.26 2.92 -24.03
C SER A 183 27.88 2.02 -25.20
N GLU A 184 26.59 1.71 -25.35
CA GLU A 184 26.07 0.92 -26.47
C GLU A 184 26.04 1.72 -27.78
N ASN A 185 25.66 3.00 -27.70
CA ASN A 185 25.53 3.88 -28.85
C ASN A 185 26.25 5.22 -28.61
N PRO A 186 27.56 5.31 -28.93
CA PRO A 186 28.34 6.53 -28.65
C PRO A 186 27.88 7.74 -29.46
N ASN A 187 27.19 7.53 -30.59
CA ASN A 187 26.69 8.59 -31.47
C ASN A 187 25.33 9.17 -31.06
N LEU A 188 24.81 8.84 -29.86
CA LEU A 188 23.57 9.44 -29.38
C LEU A 188 23.66 10.97 -29.35
N SER A 189 22.72 11.61 -30.06
CA SER A 189 22.60 13.06 -30.07
C SER A 189 22.05 13.58 -28.74
N LYS A 190 22.33 14.85 -28.43
CA LYS A 190 21.82 15.53 -27.22
C LYS A 190 20.29 15.37 -27.07
N ARG A 191 19.54 15.53 -28.17
CA ARG A 191 18.07 15.39 -28.17
C ARG A 191 17.61 13.96 -27.84
N GLN A 192 18.34 12.95 -28.30
CA GLN A 192 18.03 11.56 -27.96
C GLN A 192 18.34 11.26 -26.49
N VAL A 193 19.42 11.82 -25.94
CA VAL A 193 19.75 11.73 -24.51
C VAL A 193 18.65 12.40 -23.67
N GLU A 194 18.17 13.58 -24.06
CA GLU A 194 17.04 14.26 -23.39
C GLU A 194 15.76 13.41 -23.40
N GLN A 195 15.42 12.81 -24.54
CA GLN A 195 14.25 11.90 -24.64
C GLN A 195 14.42 10.65 -23.77
N LEU A 196 15.64 10.11 -23.72
CA LEU A 196 15.96 8.93 -22.93
C LEU A 196 15.86 9.22 -21.43
N ILE A 197 16.36 10.38 -20.98
CA ILE A 197 16.20 10.85 -19.59
C ILE A 197 14.71 10.94 -19.23
N ALA A 198 13.90 11.62 -20.06
CA ALA A 198 12.46 11.78 -19.80
C ALA A 198 11.73 10.43 -19.72
N ASN A 199 11.98 9.54 -20.69
CA ASN A 199 11.38 8.19 -20.71
C ASN A 199 11.75 7.37 -19.47
N PHE A 200 12.98 7.52 -18.96
CA PHE A 200 13.41 6.80 -17.77
C PHE A 200 12.82 7.39 -16.49
N GLN A 201 12.69 8.72 -16.40
CA GLN A 201 12.00 9.37 -15.29
C GLN A 201 10.54 8.93 -15.22
N ASP A 202 9.84 8.88 -16.35
CA ASP A 202 8.45 8.42 -16.42
C ASP A 202 8.31 6.97 -15.96
N LYS A 203 9.21 6.08 -16.43
CA LYS A 203 9.23 4.67 -16.00
C LYS A 203 9.54 4.51 -14.51
N LEU A 204 10.47 5.31 -13.96
CA LEU A 204 10.78 5.28 -12.54
C LEU A 204 9.60 5.76 -11.69
N ALA A 205 8.91 6.82 -12.14
CA ALA A 205 7.69 7.30 -11.48
C ALA A 205 6.57 6.25 -11.52
N GLU A 206 6.37 5.59 -12.67
CA GLU A 206 5.41 4.49 -12.80
C GLU A 206 5.75 3.33 -11.84
N LYS A 207 7.02 2.94 -11.77
CA LYS A 207 7.48 1.88 -10.87
C LYS A 207 7.35 2.26 -9.40
N ALA A 208 7.64 3.50 -9.04
CA ALA A 208 7.44 4.00 -7.68
C ALA A 208 5.96 3.91 -7.27
N ASN A 209 5.04 4.32 -8.15
CA ASN A 209 3.60 4.20 -7.92
C ASN A 209 3.16 2.73 -7.78
N GLN A 210 3.71 1.82 -8.60
CA GLN A 210 3.45 0.38 -8.47
C GLN A 210 3.92 -0.16 -7.11
N VAL A 211 5.11 0.25 -6.65
CA VAL A 211 5.64 -0.16 -5.34
C VAL A 211 4.77 0.38 -4.20
N GLU A 212 4.32 1.63 -4.28
CA GLU A 212 3.42 2.23 -3.28
C GLU A 212 2.07 1.50 -3.20
N MET A 213 1.49 1.17 -4.36
CA MET A 213 0.25 0.39 -4.45
C MET A 213 0.42 -1.00 -3.82
N VAL A 214 1.47 -1.73 -4.21
CA VAL A 214 1.76 -3.07 -3.65
C VAL A 214 2.03 -3.00 -2.14
N THR A 215 2.70 -1.95 -1.68
CA THR A 215 2.97 -1.74 -0.25
C THR A 215 1.67 -1.49 0.53
N THR A 216 0.75 -0.72 -0.05
CA THR A 216 -0.58 -0.47 0.52
C THR A 216 -1.40 -1.75 0.57
N ASP A 217 -1.41 -2.54 -0.51
CA ASP A 217 -2.09 -3.84 -0.54
C ASP A 217 -1.52 -4.81 0.47
N LEU A 218 -0.19 -4.86 0.62
CA LEU A 218 0.47 -5.67 1.64
C LEU A 218 0.05 -5.23 3.04
N ALA A 219 0.06 -3.94 3.34
CA ALA A 219 -0.40 -3.42 4.64
C ALA A 219 -1.87 -3.80 4.93
N ASN A 220 -2.74 -3.72 3.93
CA ASN A 220 -4.13 -4.15 4.05
C ASN A 220 -4.26 -5.65 4.31
N THR A 221 -3.46 -6.47 3.62
CA THR A 221 -3.48 -7.94 3.83
C THR A 221 -2.96 -8.34 5.21
N VAL A 222 -1.93 -7.65 5.71
CA VAL A 222 -1.41 -7.84 7.06
C VAL A 222 -2.46 -7.45 8.10
N GLY A 223 -3.15 -6.31 7.93
CA GLY A 223 -4.24 -5.91 8.82
C GLY A 223 -5.38 -6.95 8.85
N ARG A 224 -5.78 -7.49 7.69
CA ARG A 224 -6.78 -8.57 7.62
C ARG A 224 -6.31 -9.86 8.29
N LEU A 225 -5.02 -10.17 8.24
CA LEU A 225 -4.45 -11.33 8.92
C LEU A 225 -4.48 -11.16 10.44
N ASP A 226 -4.15 -9.96 10.93
CA ASP A 226 -4.21 -9.62 12.35
C ASP A 226 -5.66 -9.70 12.87
N ASP A 227 -6.63 -9.17 12.13
CA ASP A 227 -8.06 -9.26 12.46
C ASP A 227 -8.54 -10.71 12.51
N ALA A 228 -8.16 -11.52 11.51
CA ALA A 228 -8.50 -12.95 11.48
C ALA A 228 -7.86 -13.71 12.64
N GLN A 229 -6.62 -13.37 13.03
CA GLN A 229 -5.96 -13.97 14.17
C GLN A 229 -6.66 -13.61 15.49
N ALA A 230 -7.07 -12.35 15.65
CA ALA A 230 -7.85 -11.93 16.82
C ALA A 230 -9.21 -12.63 16.91
N GLU A 231 -9.87 -12.87 15.77
CA GLU A 231 -11.11 -13.64 15.71
C GLU A 231 -10.89 -15.12 16.07
N ILE A 232 -9.82 -15.74 15.57
CA ILE A 232 -9.42 -17.11 15.95
C ILE A 232 -9.21 -17.22 17.45
N ASP A 233 -8.47 -16.29 18.05
CA ASP A 233 -8.20 -16.28 19.50
C ASP A 233 -9.50 -16.12 20.31
N ARG A 234 -10.41 -15.26 19.84
CA ARG A 234 -11.73 -15.08 20.46
C ARG A 234 -12.57 -16.34 20.37
N LEU A 235 -12.68 -16.96 19.20
CA LEU A 235 -13.43 -18.19 18.98
C LEU A 235 -12.85 -19.35 19.80
N ALA A 236 -11.53 -19.42 19.95
CA ALA A 236 -10.88 -20.39 20.81
C ALA A 236 -11.29 -20.21 22.28
N ALA A 237 -11.30 -18.96 22.77
CA ALA A 237 -11.74 -18.65 24.13
C ALA A 237 -13.24 -18.95 24.36
N GLU A 238 -14.11 -18.66 23.39
CA GLU A 238 -15.53 -19.01 23.45
C GLU A 238 -15.73 -20.54 23.46
N LEU A 239 -15.00 -21.27 22.62
CA LEU A 239 -15.05 -22.73 22.57
C LEU A 239 -14.62 -23.37 23.89
N ASP A 240 -13.59 -22.83 24.55
CA ASP A 240 -13.18 -23.30 25.88
C ASP A 240 -14.22 -23.00 26.96
N ARG A 241 -14.90 -21.83 26.90
CA ARG A 241 -16.02 -21.52 27.81
C ARG A 241 -17.17 -22.50 27.63
N THR A 242 -17.61 -22.74 26.39
CA THR A 242 -18.69 -23.69 26.11
C THR A 242 -18.34 -25.11 26.56
N ARG A 243 -17.08 -25.54 26.41
CA ARG A 243 -16.61 -26.82 26.94
C ARG A 243 -16.72 -26.89 28.47
N GLN A 244 -16.35 -25.83 29.17
CA GLN A 244 -16.48 -25.77 30.63
C GLN A 244 -17.95 -25.77 31.08
N GLU A 245 -18.82 -25.03 30.38
CA GLU A 245 -20.26 -25.03 30.64
C GLU A 245 -20.86 -26.42 30.43
N GLN A 246 -20.53 -27.09 29.33
CA GLN A 246 -20.98 -28.46 29.05
C GLN A 246 -20.49 -29.45 30.11
N ALA A 247 -19.26 -29.29 30.60
CA ALA A 247 -18.73 -30.12 31.68
C ALA A 247 -19.52 -29.93 32.98
N ARG A 248 -19.79 -28.67 33.37
CA ARG A 248 -20.60 -28.33 34.56
C ARG A 248 -22.04 -28.83 34.44
N GLU A 249 -22.64 -28.71 33.27
CA GLU A 249 -23.99 -29.21 33.01
C GLU A 249 -24.06 -30.73 33.12
N ARG A 250 -23.06 -31.45 32.59
CA ARG A 250 -22.95 -32.91 32.75
C ARG A 250 -22.81 -33.31 34.22
N GLU A 251 -21.99 -32.61 35.00
CA GLU A 251 -21.84 -32.85 36.44
C GLU A 251 -23.16 -32.61 37.19
N SER A 252 -23.85 -31.49 36.90
CA SER A 252 -25.17 -31.17 37.46
C SER A 252 -26.23 -32.21 37.10
N SER A 253 -26.26 -32.64 35.84
CA SER A 253 -27.16 -33.70 35.36
C SER A 253 -26.89 -35.04 36.06
N GLN A 254 -25.63 -35.38 36.28
CA GLN A 254 -25.27 -36.58 37.05
C GLN A 254 -25.70 -36.47 38.51
N ALA A 255 -25.48 -35.33 39.16
CA ALA A 255 -25.89 -35.09 40.55
C ALA A 255 -27.42 -35.21 40.71
N THR A 256 -28.19 -34.54 39.86
CA THR A 256 -29.66 -34.62 39.86
C THR A 256 -30.18 -36.03 39.57
N SER A 257 -29.51 -36.79 38.69
CA SER A 257 -29.84 -38.20 38.44
C SER A 257 -29.62 -39.07 39.69
N VAL A 258 -28.54 -38.85 40.43
CA VAL A 258 -28.27 -39.55 41.70
C VAL A 258 -29.30 -39.18 42.77
N GLU A 259 -29.67 -37.90 42.89
CA GLU A 259 -30.74 -37.44 43.79
C GLU A 259 -32.08 -38.07 43.44
N LEU A 260 -32.46 -38.11 42.16
CA LEU A 260 -33.68 -38.75 41.69
C LEU A 260 -33.70 -40.25 42.01
N ALA A 261 -32.57 -40.95 41.85
CA ALA A 261 -32.44 -42.35 42.23
C ALA A 261 -32.61 -42.55 43.74
N ASN A 262 -32.11 -41.64 44.57
CA ASN A 262 -32.29 -41.68 46.03
C ASN A 262 -33.75 -41.40 46.42
N VAL A 263 -34.41 -40.41 45.82
CA VAL A 263 -35.83 -40.14 46.03
C VAL A 263 -36.68 -41.32 45.59
N SER A 264 -36.36 -41.95 44.45
CA SER A 264 -37.05 -43.16 43.99
C SER A 264 -36.96 -44.31 45.01
N LYS A 265 -35.78 -44.52 45.61
CA LYS A 265 -35.61 -45.49 46.72
C LYS A 265 -36.45 -45.12 47.94
N GLN A 266 -36.47 -43.84 48.33
CA GLN A 266 -37.29 -43.37 49.45
C GLN A 266 -38.79 -43.59 49.19
N VAL A 267 -39.27 -43.25 47.99
CA VAL A 267 -40.66 -43.49 47.57
C VAL A 267 -41.00 -44.98 47.62
N SER A 268 -40.12 -45.85 47.13
CA SER A 268 -40.32 -47.30 47.21
C SER A 268 -40.39 -47.80 48.67
N THR A 269 -39.56 -47.22 49.54
CA THR A 269 -39.57 -47.54 50.98
C THR A 269 -40.90 -47.11 51.63
N LEU A 270 -41.34 -45.87 51.35
CA LEU A 270 -42.62 -45.33 51.82
C LEU A 270 -43.81 -46.13 51.29
N GLN A 271 -43.78 -46.57 50.03
CA GLN A 271 -44.81 -47.44 49.46
C GLN A 271 -44.90 -48.77 50.21
N HIS A 272 -43.77 -49.37 50.60
CA HIS A 272 -43.75 -50.59 51.38
C HIS A 272 -44.30 -50.38 52.82
N GLU A 273 -43.92 -49.28 53.46
CA GLU A 273 -44.47 -48.91 54.78
C GLU A 273 -45.97 -48.64 54.71
N LEU A 274 -46.44 -47.95 53.66
CA LEU A 274 -47.86 -47.68 53.44
C LEU A 274 -48.63 -48.98 53.25
N ALA A 275 -48.13 -49.90 52.43
CA ALA A 275 -48.73 -51.23 52.26
C ALA A 275 -48.78 -52.02 53.58
N LYS A 276 -47.73 -51.94 54.41
CA LYS A 276 -47.71 -52.55 55.75
C LYS A 276 -48.76 -51.92 56.67
N ARG A 277 -48.85 -50.59 56.71
CA ARG A 277 -49.85 -49.86 57.50
C ARG A 277 -51.27 -50.15 57.04
N GLU A 278 -51.52 -50.25 55.74
CA GLU A 278 -52.82 -50.67 55.22
C GLU A 278 -53.20 -52.08 55.68
N HIS A 279 -52.24 -52.99 55.75
CA HIS A 279 -52.47 -54.33 56.28
C HIS A 279 -52.79 -54.29 57.79
N GLU A 280 -52.03 -53.52 58.57
CA GLU A 280 -52.30 -53.28 60.00
C GLU A 280 -53.70 -52.69 60.22
N VAL A 281 -54.10 -51.68 59.43
CA VAL A 281 -55.44 -51.08 59.50
C VAL A 281 -56.52 -52.11 59.17
N LYS A 282 -56.34 -52.93 58.13
CA LYS A 282 -57.28 -54.01 57.80
C LYS A 282 -57.39 -55.03 58.93
N GLN A 283 -56.27 -55.39 59.54
CA GLN A 283 -56.21 -56.31 60.67
C GLN A 283 -56.92 -55.74 61.90
N ILE A 284 -56.61 -54.49 62.29
CA ILE A 284 -57.29 -53.79 63.39
C ILE A 284 -58.78 -53.66 63.11
N THR A 285 -59.18 -53.36 61.88
CA THR A 285 -60.60 -53.27 61.49
C THR A 285 -61.30 -54.63 61.63
N HIS A 286 -60.63 -55.71 61.24
CA HIS A 286 -61.11 -57.08 61.43
C HIS A 286 -61.21 -57.44 62.92
N ASP A 287 -60.19 -57.12 63.72
CA ASP A 287 -60.16 -57.36 65.16
C ASP A 287 -61.22 -56.52 65.89
N PHE A 288 -61.45 -55.28 65.45
CA PHE A 288 -62.53 -54.43 65.91
C PHE A 288 -63.90 -55.02 65.56
N ALA A 289 -64.08 -55.55 64.35
CA ALA A 289 -65.31 -56.25 63.97
C ALA A 289 -65.53 -57.53 64.82
N HIS A 290 -64.45 -58.24 65.15
CA HIS A 290 -64.47 -59.41 66.03
C HIS A 290 -64.79 -59.05 67.48
N LEU A 291 -64.20 -57.98 68.02
CA LEU A 291 -64.51 -57.42 69.34
C LEU A 291 -65.94 -56.86 69.40
N LYS A 292 -66.45 -56.29 68.30
CA LYS A 292 -67.85 -55.88 68.17
C LYS A 292 -68.81 -57.08 68.18
N ALA A 293 -68.38 -58.25 67.73
CA ALA A 293 -69.13 -59.51 67.82
C ALA A 293 -69.07 -60.16 69.22
N ASN A 294 -68.16 -59.72 70.11
CA ASN A 294 -68.02 -60.18 71.51
C ASN A 294 -67.93 -58.98 72.49
N PRO A 295 -69.07 -58.41 72.92
CA PRO A 295 -69.06 -57.16 73.68
C PRO A 295 -68.79 -57.37 75.19
N LEU A 296 -67.63 -56.92 75.67
CA LEU A 296 -67.50 -56.45 77.05
C LEU A 296 -68.17 -55.07 77.15
N LYS A 297 -69.17 -54.97 78.02
CA LYS A 297 -69.97 -53.76 78.22
C LYS A 297 -69.29 -52.84 79.22
N GLU A 298 -68.78 -51.70 78.75
CA GLU A 298 -68.58 -50.52 79.58
C GLU A 298 -68.92 -49.26 78.74
N GLN A 299 -69.80 -48.41 79.28
CA GLN A 299 -70.32 -47.22 78.61
C GLN A 299 -69.40 -46.02 78.88
N VAL A 300 -68.96 -45.32 77.83
CA VAL A 300 -68.35 -43.98 77.93
C VAL A 300 -68.86 -43.08 76.79
N PRO A 301 -69.11 -41.77 77.04
CA PRO A 301 -69.95 -40.90 76.21
C PRO A 301 -69.29 -40.41 74.91
N VAL A 302 -70.14 -40.09 73.93
CA VAL A 302 -69.82 -39.60 72.59
C VAL A 302 -69.25 -38.16 72.65
N PRO A 303 -68.00 -37.93 72.19
CA PRO A 303 -67.48 -36.60 71.92
C PRO A 303 -68.00 -36.09 70.57
N THR A 304 -68.39 -34.82 70.57
CA THR A 304 -68.72 -34.00 69.41
C THR A 304 -67.59 -33.92 68.39
N VAL A 305 -67.96 -33.77 67.12
CA VAL A 305 -67.05 -33.55 65.98
C VAL A 305 -66.21 -32.28 66.22
N PRO A 306 -64.87 -32.32 66.06
CA PRO A 306 -63.95 -31.21 66.37
C PRO A 306 -64.02 -30.00 65.44
N ASP A 307 -63.59 -28.84 65.97
CA ASP A 307 -63.34 -27.55 65.29
C ASP A 307 -62.16 -27.60 64.29
N GLU A 308 -62.16 -28.53 63.32
CA GLU A 308 -61.09 -28.63 62.31
C GLU A 308 -61.53 -28.33 60.88
N PHE A 309 -62.79 -27.92 60.65
CA PHE A 309 -63.24 -27.49 59.32
C PHE A 309 -62.76 -26.10 58.91
N THR A 310 -62.23 -25.29 59.83
CA THR A 310 -61.60 -24.00 59.50
C THR A 310 -60.22 -24.18 58.84
N ASN A 311 -59.45 -25.21 59.21
CA ASN A 311 -58.12 -25.44 58.64
C ASN A 311 -58.17 -25.96 57.19
N LEU A 312 -59.21 -26.69 56.79
CA LEU A 312 -59.35 -27.17 55.41
C LEU A 312 -59.89 -26.10 54.47
N GLU A 313 -60.83 -25.26 54.90
CA GLU A 313 -61.29 -24.11 54.11
C GLU A 313 -60.18 -23.07 53.96
N ASP A 314 -59.42 -22.76 55.02
CA ASP A 314 -58.28 -21.85 54.95
C ASP A 314 -57.12 -22.45 54.13
N ALA A 315 -56.86 -23.76 54.23
CA ALA A 315 -55.88 -24.43 53.38
C ALA A 315 -56.32 -24.50 51.91
N LEU A 316 -57.60 -24.74 51.63
CA LEU A 316 -58.16 -24.72 50.28
C LEU A 316 -58.14 -23.31 49.69
N ALA A 317 -58.47 -22.28 50.47
CA ALA A 317 -58.40 -20.89 50.05
C ALA A 317 -56.95 -20.45 49.77
N THR A 318 -56.00 -20.86 50.60
CA THR A 318 -54.57 -20.61 50.40
C THR A 318 -54.06 -21.32 49.14
N LYS A 319 -54.44 -22.58 48.92
CA LYS A 319 -54.07 -23.32 47.70
C LYS A 319 -54.76 -22.79 46.45
N LEU A 320 -55.99 -22.30 46.53
CA LEU A 320 -56.65 -21.61 45.42
C LEU A 320 -55.97 -20.28 45.07
N ALA A 321 -55.50 -19.53 46.07
CA ALA A 321 -54.72 -18.31 45.86
C ALA A 321 -53.36 -18.62 45.21
N GLU A 322 -52.62 -19.62 45.70
CA GLU A 322 -51.38 -20.10 45.10
C GLU A 322 -51.59 -20.56 43.64
N VAL A 323 -52.68 -21.30 43.35
CA VAL A 323 -53.00 -21.74 41.98
C VAL A 323 -53.36 -20.56 41.07
N LYS A 324 -54.02 -19.53 41.60
CA LYS A 324 -54.36 -18.33 40.84
C LYS A 324 -53.11 -17.49 40.51
N GLU A 325 -52.20 -17.35 41.47
CA GLU A 325 -50.92 -16.66 41.30
C GLU A 325 -49.98 -17.44 40.37
N ALA A 326 -49.93 -18.76 40.50
CA ALA A 326 -49.19 -19.64 39.58
C ALA A 326 -49.76 -19.56 38.16
N ARG A 327 -51.09 -19.48 37.98
CA ARG A 327 -51.72 -19.29 36.67
C ARG A 327 -51.39 -17.93 36.06
N ALA A 328 -51.42 -16.85 36.84
CA ALA A 328 -51.04 -15.52 36.37
C ALA A 328 -49.56 -15.46 35.95
N SER A 329 -48.67 -16.10 36.73
CA SER A 329 -47.25 -16.22 36.39
C SER A 329 -47.05 -17.06 35.12
N LEU A 330 -47.83 -18.14 34.95
CA LEU A 330 -47.78 -18.98 33.76
C LEU A 330 -48.25 -18.21 32.53
N GLU A 331 -49.35 -17.44 32.60
CA GLU A 331 -49.80 -16.56 31.51
C GLU A 331 -48.75 -15.49 31.16
N SER A 332 -48.10 -14.89 32.16
CA SER A 332 -47.03 -13.90 31.94
C SER A 332 -45.82 -14.52 31.23
N ILE A 333 -45.36 -15.68 31.70
CA ILE A 333 -44.22 -16.40 31.09
C ILE A 333 -44.58 -16.88 29.68
N GLN A 334 -45.84 -17.30 29.45
CA GLN A 334 -46.32 -17.68 28.13
C GLN A 334 -46.27 -16.50 27.15
N ALA A 335 -46.72 -15.32 27.59
CA ALA A 335 -46.67 -14.09 26.78
C ALA A 335 -45.23 -13.63 26.50
N GLU A 336 -44.34 -13.72 27.48
CA GLU A 336 -42.91 -13.41 27.31
C GLU A 336 -42.23 -14.39 26.34
N LYS A 337 -42.57 -15.68 26.43
CA LYS A 337 -42.11 -16.71 25.49
C LYS A 337 -42.56 -16.42 24.06
N GLU A 338 -43.83 -16.07 23.85
CA GLU A 338 -44.35 -15.73 22.52
C GLU A 338 -43.67 -14.47 21.94
N ALA A 339 -43.40 -13.47 22.78
CA ALA A 339 -42.65 -12.27 22.37
C ALA A 339 -41.21 -12.60 21.95
N LEU A 340 -40.51 -13.42 22.74
CA LEU A 340 -39.15 -13.87 22.44
C LEU A 340 -39.09 -14.77 21.20
N GLU A 341 -40.07 -15.65 21.00
CA GLU A 341 -40.16 -16.48 19.79
C GLU A 341 -40.37 -15.61 18.53
N SER A 342 -41.19 -14.57 18.63
CA SER A 342 -41.40 -13.59 17.54
C SER A 342 -40.12 -12.81 17.23
N GLU A 343 -39.42 -12.32 18.26
CA GLU A 343 -38.15 -11.60 18.09
C GLU A 343 -37.07 -12.50 17.49
N LEU A 344 -36.99 -13.76 17.93
CA LEU A 344 -36.06 -14.75 17.39
C LEU A 344 -36.35 -15.08 15.93
N GLN A 345 -37.63 -15.18 15.54
CA GLN A 345 -38.01 -15.32 14.13
C GLN A 345 -37.60 -14.10 13.30
N GLN A 346 -37.80 -12.89 13.83
CA GLN A 346 -37.42 -11.66 13.16
C GLN A 346 -35.89 -11.55 12.97
N GLN A 347 -35.11 -11.90 14.00
CA GLN A 347 -33.65 -11.92 13.93
C GLN A 347 -33.14 -12.99 12.96
N LYS A 348 -33.74 -14.19 12.93
CA LYS A 348 -33.40 -15.23 11.94
C LYS A 348 -33.66 -14.76 10.51
N ALA A 349 -34.80 -14.13 10.26
CA ALA A 349 -35.11 -13.59 8.93
C ALA A 349 -34.11 -12.49 8.51
N ALA A 350 -33.67 -11.65 9.46
CA ALA A 350 -32.65 -10.64 9.20
C ALA A 350 -31.27 -11.25 8.90
N LEU A 351 -30.88 -12.31 9.62
CA LEU A 351 -29.64 -13.05 9.37
C LEU A 351 -29.66 -13.75 8.01
N GLU A 352 -30.74 -14.44 7.66
CA GLU A 352 -30.88 -15.09 6.35
C GLU A 352 -30.83 -14.08 5.19
N ALA A 353 -31.46 -12.90 5.37
CA ALA A 353 -31.37 -11.82 4.40
C ALA A 353 -29.93 -11.26 4.28
N GLY A 354 -29.21 -11.15 5.40
CA GLY A 354 -27.80 -10.75 5.45
C GLY A 354 -26.89 -11.74 4.74
N GLU A 355 -27.01 -13.04 5.03
CA GLU A 355 -26.24 -14.11 4.37
C GLU A 355 -26.52 -14.16 2.87
N ALA A 356 -27.78 -13.99 2.45
CA ALA A 356 -28.15 -13.94 1.05
C ALA A 356 -27.53 -12.73 0.33
N LEU A 357 -27.44 -11.58 1.01
CA LEU A 357 -26.77 -10.39 0.49
C LEU A 357 -25.25 -10.59 0.39
N GLU A 358 -24.61 -11.12 1.43
CA GLU A 358 -23.17 -11.39 1.43
C GLU A 358 -22.80 -12.37 0.30
N LYS A 359 -23.58 -13.44 0.13
CA LYS A 359 -23.39 -14.40 -0.97
C LYS A 359 -23.49 -13.73 -2.34
N LYS A 360 -24.41 -12.77 -2.52
CA LYS A 360 -24.53 -12.01 -3.76
C LYS A 360 -23.32 -11.09 -3.99
N ILE A 361 -22.83 -10.42 -2.95
CA ILE A 361 -21.64 -9.56 -3.03
C ILE A 361 -20.41 -10.40 -3.38
N ARG A 362 -20.22 -11.54 -2.70
CA ARG A 362 -19.09 -12.45 -2.94
C ARG A 362 -19.10 -13.01 -4.37
N ALA A 363 -20.28 -13.40 -4.87
CA ALA A 363 -20.44 -13.82 -6.26
C ALA A 363 -20.19 -12.68 -7.28
N LEU A 364 -20.46 -11.43 -6.93
CA LEU A 364 -20.15 -10.27 -7.78
C LEU A 364 -18.63 -10.04 -7.86
N ILE A 365 -17.93 -10.19 -6.73
CA ILE A 365 -16.45 -10.09 -6.67
C ILE A 365 -15.80 -11.16 -7.55
N GLU A 366 -16.26 -12.42 -7.45
CA GLU A 366 -15.75 -13.52 -8.30
C GLU A 366 -15.94 -13.22 -9.79
N LYS A 367 -17.12 -12.73 -10.19
CA LYS A 367 -17.39 -12.35 -11.58
C LYS A 367 -16.51 -11.19 -12.06
N PHE A 368 -16.25 -10.22 -11.19
CA PHE A 368 -15.36 -9.11 -11.51
C PHE A 368 -13.91 -9.57 -11.67
N GLY A 369 -13.46 -10.52 -10.84
CA GLY A 369 -12.16 -11.18 -10.98
C GLY A 369 -12.00 -11.85 -12.35
N ALA A 370 -12.98 -12.68 -12.74
CA ALA A 370 -12.99 -13.31 -14.06
C ALA A 370 -12.99 -12.29 -15.21
N PHE A 371 -13.77 -11.21 -15.09
CA PHE A 371 -13.77 -10.11 -16.06
C PHE A 371 -12.40 -9.44 -16.20
N ALA A 372 -11.68 -9.22 -15.08
CA ALA A 372 -10.36 -8.61 -15.10
C ALA A 372 -9.32 -9.49 -15.81
N GLU A 373 -9.38 -10.81 -15.61
CA GLU A 373 -8.54 -11.79 -16.32
C GLU A 373 -8.81 -11.81 -17.83
N ASP A 374 -10.10 -11.82 -18.22
CA ASP A 374 -10.52 -11.74 -19.62
C ASP A 374 -10.09 -10.42 -20.28
N TYR A 375 -10.22 -9.31 -19.54
CA TYR A 375 -9.78 -7.98 -20.00
C TYR A 375 -8.27 -7.95 -20.25
N HIS A 376 -7.46 -8.48 -19.33
CA HIS A 376 -6.01 -8.50 -19.49
C HIS A 376 -5.60 -9.34 -20.71
N SER A 377 -6.26 -10.48 -20.90
CA SER A 377 -6.09 -11.33 -22.07
C SER A 377 -6.44 -10.59 -23.37
N ALA A 378 -7.55 -9.86 -23.41
CA ALA A 378 -7.96 -9.06 -24.56
C ALA A 378 -7.01 -7.88 -24.84
N GLN A 379 -6.48 -7.22 -23.81
CA GLN A 379 -5.47 -6.16 -23.93
C GLN A 379 -4.17 -6.69 -24.55
N LEU A 380 -3.70 -7.86 -24.10
CA LEU A 380 -2.52 -8.52 -24.67
C LEU A 380 -2.72 -8.89 -26.14
N LEU A 381 -3.90 -9.41 -26.51
CA LEU A 381 -4.23 -9.71 -27.91
C LEU A 381 -4.32 -8.44 -28.76
N ALA A 382 -4.92 -7.37 -28.25
CA ALA A 382 -5.05 -6.09 -28.98
C ALA A 382 -3.69 -5.38 -29.18
N THR A 383 -2.75 -5.58 -28.26
CA THR A 383 -1.38 -5.05 -28.38
C THR A 383 -0.50 -5.93 -29.27
N ALA A 384 -0.72 -7.25 -29.27
CA ALA A 384 -0.04 -8.20 -30.14
C ALA A 384 -0.44 -8.10 -31.62
N ASP A 385 -1.67 -7.66 -31.95
CA ASP A 385 -2.16 -7.46 -33.33
C ASP A 385 -1.44 -6.32 -34.09
N GLY A 386 -0.51 -5.59 -33.44
CA GLY A 386 0.32 -4.56 -34.06
C GLY A 386 -0.44 -3.31 -34.53
N ARG A 387 -1.77 -3.24 -34.27
CA ARG A 387 -2.66 -2.13 -34.62
C ARG A 387 -3.50 -1.67 -33.41
N PRO A 388 -2.88 -1.23 -32.30
CA PRO A 388 -3.59 -0.86 -31.07
C PRO A 388 -4.59 0.29 -31.26
N ALA A 389 -4.35 1.19 -32.22
CA ALA A 389 -5.23 2.31 -32.55
C ALA A 389 -6.65 1.87 -32.98
N ARG A 390 -6.82 0.65 -33.51
CA ARG A 390 -8.13 0.12 -33.90
C ARG A 390 -9.05 -0.16 -32.71
N PHE A 391 -8.47 -0.54 -31.57
CA PHE A 391 -9.20 -0.96 -30.38
C PHE A 391 -9.30 0.14 -29.32
N GLN A 392 -8.59 1.26 -29.51
CA GLN A 392 -8.61 2.41 -28.60
C GLN A 392 -10.04 2.92 -28.26
N PRO A 393 -10.99 3.07 -29.21
CA PRO A 393 -12.35 3.52 -28.87
C PRO A 393 -13.11 2.53 -27.96
N LEU A 394 -12.86 1.23 -28.11
CA LEU A 394 -13.47 0.18 -27.28
C LEU A 394 -12.91 0.23 -25.86
N PHE A 395 -11.60 0.42 -25.70
CA PHE A 395 -10.98 0.56 -24.37
C PHE A 395 -11.40 1.84 -23.64
N VAL A 396 -11.58 2.95 -24.37
CA VAL A 396 -12.11 4.20 -23.79
C VAL A 396 -13.55 4.01 -23.31
N ALA A 397 -14.43 3.40 -24.12
CA ALA A 397 -15.80 3.12 -23.71
C ALA A 397 -15.88 2.17 -22.49
N LEU A 398 -14.97 1.19 -22.41
CA LEU A 398 -14.85 0.31 -21.26
C LEU A 398 -14.38 1.08 -20.01
N GLY A 399 -13.40 1.98 -20.17
CA GLY A 399 -12.91 2.86 -19.12
C GLY A 399 -14.01 3.76 -18.54
N ASP A 400 -14.87 4.33 -19.39
CA ASP A 400 -16.03 5.13 -18.95
C ASP A 400 -17.05 4.30 -18.15
N LEU A 401 -17.28 3.04 -18.56
CA LEU A 401 -18.19 2.14 -17.86
C LEU A 401 -17.63 1.76 -16.48
N ILE A 402 -16.33 1.43 -16.42
CA ILE A 402 -15.63 1.11 -15.17
C ILE A 402 -15.59 2.34 -14.25
N GLY A 403 -15.35 3.53 -14.80
CA GLY A 403 -15.35 4.78 -14.03
C GLY A 403 -16.70 5.08 -13.38
N LYS A 404 -17.81 4.87 -14.10
CA LYS A 404 -19.17 4.99 -13.53
C LYS A 404 -19.41 3.97 -12.43
N PHE A 405 -19.08 2.71 -12.68
CA PHE A 405 -19.22 1.63 -11.70
C PHE A 405 -18.39 1.90 -10.44
N HIS A 406 -17.14 2.34 -10.59
CA HIS A 406 -16.29 2.73 -9.46
C HIS A 406 -16.89 3.89 -8.66
N GLY A 407 -17.47 4.89 -9.33
CA GLY A 407 -18.22 5.96 -8.68
C GLY A 407 -19.40 5.46 -7.85
N GLU A 408 -20.18 4.51 -8.37
CA GLU A 408 -21.29 3.87 -7.66
C GLU A 408 -20.82 3.06 -6.45
N VAL A 409 -19.73 2.29 -6.58
CA VAL A 409 -19.12 1.54 -5.47
C VAL A 409 -18.62 2.47 -4.37
N MET A 410 -17.93 3.55 -4.73
CA MET A 410 -17.43 4.54 -3.76
C MET A 410 -18.54 5.38 -3.12
N ALA A 411 -19.68 5.53 -3.80
CA ALA A 411 -20.88 6.14 -3.21
C ALA A 411 -21.55 5.18 -2.22
N ALA A 412 -21.68 3.90 -2.56
CA ALA A 412 -22.21 2.87 -1.66
C ALA A 412 -21.32 2.69 -0.41
N THR A 413 -20.00 2.72 -0.57
CA THR A 413 -19.03 2.62 0.53
C THR A 413 -19.08 3.81 1.48
N ARG A 414 -19.49 4.99 1.00
CA ARG A 414 -19.68 6.20 1.83
C ARG A 414 -21.04 6.26 2.52
N ALA A 415 -22.01 5.47 2.06
CA ALA A 415 -23.36 5.43 2.59
C ALA A 415 -23.57 4.29 3.61
N ALA A 416 -22.71 3.26 3.58
CA ALA A 416 -22.53 2.27 4.64
C ALA A 416 -21.70 2.86 5.78
#